data_AF-A0A9W7B4Z5-F1
#
_entry.id   AF-A0A9W7B4Z5-F1
#
_cell.length_a   1.000
_cell.length_b   1.000
_cell.length_c   1.000
_cell.angle_alpha   90.00
_cell.angle_beta   90.00
_cell.angle_gamma   90.00
#
_symmetry.space_group_name_H-M   'P 1'
#
loop_
_entity.id
_entity.type
_entity.pdbx_description
1 polymer ?
#
loop_
_entity_poly.entity_id
_entity_poly.type
_entity_poly.pdbx_seq_one_letter_code
_entity_poly.pdbx_strand_id
1 'polypeptide(L)'
;MPVLPKFDAAQLPKFDASQLGLDSSQLPQIPPLPPAVLDAVKPLAAWYSSVPHLFEVATFAPQLFWLLIIIPGISESSATKFIMKSLTVPILLSIVHLSIVYLSIIDPSSGTAPMAEFTGVFDPAGDPQSAMVGMMKYPNFVSEEWSHVLTWDLFVGRWIWLDGIKRGVFTPVSLLVTNLIGPPGLLLHILTGLVQGKGFPKDFE
;
A
#
# COMPACT_ATOMS: atom_id res chain seq x y z
N MET A 1 -23.72 -30.92 4.13
CA MET A 1 -22.67 -29.94 3.79
C MET A 1 -21.40 -30.73 3.49
N PRO A 2 -20.77 -30.57 2.31
CA PRO A 2 -19.55 -31.30 1.99
C PRO A 2 -18.40 -30.77 2.86
N VAL A 3 -17.70 -31.68 3.53
CA VAL A 3 -16.51 -31.38 4.33
C VAL A 3 -15.39 -31.01 3.37
N LEU A 4 -14.90 -29.77 3.43
CA LEU A 4 -13.74 -29.36 2.64
C LEU A 4 -12.52 -30.20 3.04
N PRO A 5 -11.73 -30.71 2.08
CA PRO A 5 -10.55 -31.50 2.38
C PRO A 5 -9.55 -30.67 3.20
N LYS A 6 -8.98 -31.27 4.24
CA LYS A 6 -7.94 -30.64 5.06
C LYS A 6 -6.73 -30.34 4.18
N PHE A 7 -6.33 -29.08 4.12
CA PHE A 7 -5.12 -28.64 3.45
C PHE A 7 -3.90 -29.15 4.24
N ASP A 8 -3.12 -30.04 3.62
CA ASP A 8 -1.88 -30.56 4.19
C ASP A 8 -0.69 -29.85 3.53
N ALA A 9 -0.10 -28.88 4.25
CA ALA A 9 1.05 -28.10 3.77
C ALA A 9 2.29 -28.97 3.51
N ALA A 10 2.35 -30.20 4.03
CA ALA A 10 3.44 -31.14 3.74
C ALA A 10 3.40 -31.69 2.31
N GLN A 11 2.26 -31.57 1.61
CA GLN A 11 2.11 -31.97 0.20
C GLN A 11 2.41 -30.86 -0.80
N LEU A 12 2.77 -29.65 -0.34
CA LEU A 12 3.18 -28.59 -1.24
C LEU A 12 4.49 -28.98 -1.95
N PRO A 13 4.61 -28.75 -3.27
CA PRO A 13 5.87 -28.95 -3.98
C PRO A 13 6.94 -28.12 -3.30
N LYS A 14 7.98 -28.77 -2.77
CA LYS A 14 9.15 -28.06 -2.25
C LYS A 14 9.84 -27.41 -3.45
N PHE A 15 9.86 -26.09 -3.47
CA PHE A 15 10.58 -25.34 -4.49
C PHE A 15 12.07 -25.65 -4.38
N ASP A 16 12.61 -26.34 -5.38
CA ASP A 16 14.02 -26.63 -5.49
C ASP A 16 14.65 -25.60 -6.44
N ALA A 17 15.36 -24.63 -5.86
CA ALA A 17 16.02 -23.57 -6.60
C ALA A 17 17.05 -24.09 -7.63
N SER A 18 17.52 -25.35 -7.48
CA SER A 18 18.43 -25.98 -8.45
C SER A 18 17.75 -26.30 -9.80
N GLN A 19 16.41 -26.38 -9.84
CA GLN A 19 15.65 -26.61 -11.08
C GLN A 19 15.59 -25.39 -12.00
N LEU A 20 16.01 -24.21 -11.52
CA LEU A 20 16.02 -22.99 -12.33
C LEU A 20 17.18 -22.93 -13.32
N GLY A 21 18.14 -23.88 -13.28
CA GLY A 21 19.28 -23.90 -14.20
C GLY A 21 20.17 -22.65 -14.12
N LEU A 22 20.03 -21.86 -13.06
CA LEU A 22 20.79 -20.64 -12.83
C LEU A 22 22.16 -21.00 -12.26
N ASP A 23 23.15 -21.14 -13.15
CA ASP A 23 24.54 -21.25 -12.75
C ASP A 23 25.04 -19.88 -12.27
N SER A 24 25.34 -19.78 -10.98
CA SER A 24 25.93 -18.58 -10.37
C SER A 24 27.24 -18.14 -11.02
N SER A 25 27.93 -19.03 -11.75
CA SER A 25 29.14 -18.73 -12.50
C SER A 25 28.88 -17.91 -13.77
N GLN A 26 27.63 -17.91 -14.26
CA GLN A 26 27.20 -17.15 -15.45
C GLN A 26 26.57 -15.79 -15.11
N LEU A 27 26.43 -15.46 -13.82
CA LEU A 27 25.97 -14.15 -13.41
C LEU A 27 27.07 -13.11 -13.72
N PRO A 28 26.72 -11.95 -14.31
CA PRO A 28 27.68 -10.87 -14.48
C PRO A 28 28.29 -10.51 -13.12
N GLN A 29 29.61 -10.61 -13.00
CA GLN A 29 30.33 -10.11 -11.83
C GLN A 29 30.22 -8.58 -11.84
N ILE A 30 29.25 -8.04 -11.11
CA ILE A 30 29.10 -6.60 -10.95
C ILE A 30 30.27 -6.13 -10.08
N PRO A 31 31.18 -5.27 -10.59
CA PRO A 31 32.27 -4.77 -9.78
C PRO A 31 31.71 -4.06 -8.54
N PRO A 32 32.31 -4.24 -7.35
CA PRO A 32 31.86 -3.55 -6.17
C PRO A 32 31.90 -2.04 -6.40
N LEU A 33 30.88 -1.33 -5.92
CA LEU A 33 30.82 0.12 -6.03
C LEU A 33 32.09 0.74 -5.41
N PRO A 34 32.63 1.83 -5.99
CA PRO A 34 33.78 2.53 -5.41
C PRO A 34 33.49 2.94 -3.95
N PRO A 35 34.49 2.94 -3.05
CA PRO A 35 34.31 3.31 -1.64
C PRO A 35 33.64 4.69 -1.47
N ALA A 36 34.01 5.66 -2.31
CA ALA A 36 33.42 7.00 -2.31
C ALA A 36 31.92 7.01 -2.69
N VAL A 37 31.50 6.10 -3.57
CA VAL A 37 30.07 5.94 -3.89
C VAL A 37 29.37 5.32 -2.70
N LEU A 38 29.89 4.23 -2.14
CA LEU A 38 29.36 3.59 -0.93
C LEU A 38 29.21 4.60 0.22
N ASP A 39 30.22 5.42 0.47
CA ASP A 39 30.20 6.46 1.50
C ASP A 39 29.17 7.55 1.21
N ALA A 40 28.98 7.92 -0.05
CA ALA A 40 27.95 8.87 -0.46
C ALA A 40 26.53 8.30 -0.35
N VAL A 41 26.33 6.98 -0.55
CA VAL A 41 25.00 6.35 -0.40
C VAL A 41 24.71 5.88 1.02
N LYS A 42 25.71 5.76 1.91
CA LYS A 42 25.53 5.32 3.31
C LYS A 42 24.47 6.13 4.07
N PRO A 43 24.41 7.47 4.00
CA PRO A 43 23.35 8.24 4.65
C PRO A 43 21.97 7.92 4.06
N LEU A 44 21.88 7.77 2.74
CA LEU A 44 20.65 7.39 2.06
C LEU A 44 20.22 5.96 2.47
N ALA A 45 21.18 5.05 2.60
CA ALA A 45 21.01 3.67 3.02
C ALA A 45 20.60 3.52 4.49
N ALA A 46 21.16 4.34 5.36
CA ALA A 46 20.74 4.44 6.75
C ALA A 46 19.35 5.09 6.89
N TRP A 47 18.97 5.97 5.96
CA TRP A 47 17.69 6.66 5.97
C TRP A 47 16.54 5.76 5.52
N TYR A 48 16.69 4.99 4.44
CA TYR A 48 15.63 4.06 4.00
C TYR A 48 15.54 2.76 4.82
N SER A 49 16.53 2.47 5.68
CA SER A 49 16.54 1.26 6.52
C SER A 49 15.85 1.45 7.88
N SER A 50 15.12 2.56 8.06
CA SER A 50 14.52 2.95 9.34
C SER A 50 13.00 3.06 9.21
N VAL A 51 12.25 2.31 10.03
CA VAL A 51 10.78 2.31 10.02
C VAL A 51 10.19 3.72 10.27
N PRO A 52 10.66 4.52 11.25
CA PRO A 52 10.17 5.89 11.44
C PRO A 52 10.31 6.80 10.21
N HIS A 53 11.42 6.70 9.47
CA HIS A 53 11.61 7.50 8.26
C HIS A 53 10.69 7.04 7.13
N LEU A 54 10.51 5.73 6.96
CA LEU A 54 9.55 5.20 6.01
C LEU A 54 8.11 5.58 6.37
N PHE A 55 7.78 5.67 7.67
CA PHE A 55 6.50 6.18 8.14
C PHE A 55 6.24 7.63 7.74
N GLU A 56 7.25 8.50 7.85
CA GLU A 56 7.17 9.89 7.38
C GLU A 56 6.93 9.95 5.85
N VAL A 57 7.68 9.14 5.10
CA VAL A 57 7.50 9.04 3.64
C VAL A 57 6.09 8.56 3.29
N ALA A 58 5.62 7.49 3.94
CA ALA A 58 4.28 6.94 3.74
C ALA A 58 3.19 7.96 4.10
N THR A 59 3.43 8.82 5.09
CA THR A 59 2.47 9.84 5.53
C THR A 59 2.39 11.01 4.55
N PHE A 60 3.53 11.54 4.12
CA PHE A 60 3.57 12.81 3.37
C PHE A 60 3.64 12.64 1.85
N ALA A 61 4.26 11.58 1.33
CA ALA A 61 4.38 11.40 -0.12
C ALA A 61 3.02 11.28 -0.82
N PRO A 62 2.01 10.53 -0.31
CA PRO A 62 0.69 10.46 -0.93
C PRO A 62 0.00 11.82 -1.07
N GLN A 63 0.24 12.75 -0.14
CA GLN A 63 -0.44 14.06 -0.11
C GLN A 63 -0.16 14.88 -1.36
N LEU A 64 1.05 14.77 -1.92
CA LEU A 64 1.40 15.43 -3.18
C LEU A 64 0.50 14.96 -4.32
N PHE A 65 0.22 13.66 -4.39
CA PHE A 65 -0.63 13.09 -5.43
C PHE A 65 -2.11 13.39 -5.22
N TRP A 66 -2.56 13.52 -3.97
CA TRP A 66 -3.90 14.01 -3.65
C TRP A 66 -4.13 15.43 -4.17
N LEU A 67 -3.17 16.34 -3.99
CA LEU A 67 -3.26 17.70 -4.54
C LEU A 67 -3.42 17.69 -6.07
N LEU A 68 -2.73 16.76 -6.75
CA LEU A 68 -2.83 16.64 -8.21
C LEU A 68 -4.24 16.27 -8.68
N ILE A 69 -4.96 15.41 -7.94
CA ILE A 69 -6.26 14.87 -8.39
C ILE A 69 -7.48 15.57 -7.78
N ILE A 70 -7.33 16.25 -6.62
CA ILE A 70 -8.42 16.98 -5.96
C ILE A 70 -8.63 18.36 -6.57
N ILE A 71 -7.56 19.10 -6.86
CA ILE A 71 -7.63 20.52 -7.24
C ILE A 71 -8.11 20.67 -8.69
N PRO A 72 -9.30 21.27 -8.92
CA PRO A 72 -9.79 21.53 -10.27
C PRO A 72 -8.81 22.43 -11.04
N GLY A 73 -8.58 22.13 -12.32
CA GLY A 73 -7.60 22.79 -13.19
C GLY A 73 -6.23 22.10 -13.18
N ILE A 74 -5.79 21.57 -12.04
CA ILE A 74 -4.57 20.75 -11.93
C ILE A 74 -4.89 19.31 -12.33
N SER A 75 -6.05 18.80 -11.89
CA SER A 75 -6.52 17.44 -12.16
C SER A 75 -6.64 17.09 -13.63
N GLU A 76 -6.89 18.07 -14.50
CA GLU A 76 -7.07 17.86 -15.93
C GLU A 76 -5.77 18.05 -16.74
N SER A 77 -4.68 18.48 -16.09
CA SER A 77 -3.41 18.77 -16.75
C SER A 77 -2.80 17.51 -17.38
N SER A 78 -2.04 17.69 -18.47
CA SER A 78 -1.34 16.57 -19.13
C SER A 78 -0.31 15.92 -18.21
N ALA A 79 0.32 16.68 -17.32
CA ALA A 79 1.27 16.18 -16.34
C ALA A 79 0.59 15.28 -15.31
N THR A 80 -0.52 15.73 -14.70
CA THR A 80 -1.32 14.90 -13.78
C THR A 80 -1.78 13.62 -14.47
N LYS A 81 -2.30 13.74 -15.70
CA LYS A 81 -2.73 12.58 -16.49
C LYS A 81 -1.59 11.60 -16.76
N PHE A 82 -0.40 12.09 -17.08
CA PHE A 82 0.76 11.24 -17.31
C PHE A 82 1.16 10.49 -16.03
N ILE A 83 1.25 11.19 -14.90
CA ILE A 83 1.65 10.61 -13.60
C ILE A 83 0.60 9.63 -13.08
N MET A 84 -0.65 10.07 -12.99
CA MET A 84 -1.72 9.35 -12.29
C MET A 84 -2.42 8.29 -13.13
N LYS A 85 -2.29 8.29 -14.47
CA LYS A 85 -2.78 7.16 -15.28
C LYS A 85 -1.92 5.91 -15.16
N SER A 86 -0.64 6.04 -14.79
CA SER A 86 0.19 4.88 -14.51
C SER A 86 -0.13 4.26 -13.15
N LEU A 87 0.19 2.98 -12.96
CA LEU A 87 0.23 2.34 -11.65
C LEU A 87 1.55 2.61 -10.90
N THR A 88 2.48 3.36 -11.49
CA THR A 88 3.78 3.66 -10.87
C THR A 88 3.64 4.25 -9.48
N VAL A 89 2.76 5.24 -9.28
CA VAL A 89 2.55 5.88 -7.96
C VAL A 89 2.14 4.86 -6.88
N PRO A 90 1.03 4.11 -7.03
CA PRO A 90 0.66 3.11 -6.02
C PRO A 90 1.72 2.03 -5.86
N ILE A 91 2.40 1.58 -6.94
CA ILE A 91 3.49 0.60 -6.84
C ILE A 91 4.64 1.11 -5.97
N LEU A 92 5.07 2.37 -6.15
CA LEU A 92 6.15 2.95 -5.34
C LEU A 92 5.74 3.06 -3.86
N LEU A 93 4.50 3.45 -3.56
CA LEU A 93 4.01 3.48 -2.19
C LEU A 93 3.88 2.06 -1.59
N SER A 94 3.46 1.08 -2.39
CA SER A 94 3.45 -0.32 -1.97
C SER A 94 4.85 -0.85 -1.67
N ILE A 95 5.89 -0.40 -2.38
CA ILE A 95 7.28 -0.74 -2.06
C ILE A 95 7.70 -0.12 -0.71
N VAL A 96 7.28 1.12 -0.41
CA VAL A 96 7.53 1.75 0.90
C VAL A 96 6.85 0.94 2.01
N HIS A 97 5.57 0.60 1.85
CA HIS A 97 4.83 -0.25 2.79
C HIS A 97 5.50 -1.61 2.99
N LEU A 98 5.84 -2.31 1.89
CA LEU A 98 6.55 -3.60 1.97
C LEU A 98 7.90 -3.48 2.67
N SER A 99 8.59 -2.35 2.52
CA SER A 99 9.86 -2.10 3.23
C SER A 99 9.64 -1.94 4.73
N ILE A 100 8.55 -1.28 5.16
CA ILE A 100 8.16 -1.20 6.59
C ILE A 100 7.91 -2.61 7.13
N VAL A 101 7.13 -3.43 6.42
CA VAL A 101 6.84 -4.82 6.80
C VAL A 101 8.14 -5.63 6.92
N TYR A 102 9.00 -5.56 5.92
CA TYR A 102 10.27 -6.28 5.90
C TYR A 102 11.17 -5.90 7.09
N LEU A 103 11.37 -4.61 7.34
CA LEU A 103 12.18 -4.13 8.46
C LEU A 103 11.59 -4.54 9.82
N SER A 104 10.27 -4.55 9.93
CA SER A 104 9.56 -5.00 11.15
C SER A 104 9.74 -6.50 11.43
N ILE A 105 9.95 -7.30 10.40
CA ILE A 105 10.19 -8.76 10.52
C ILE A 105 11.63 -9.06 10.93
N ILE A 106 12.61 -8.38 10.33
CA ILE A 106 14.03 -8.67 10.59
C ILE A 106 14.50 -8.13 11.94
N ASP A 107 13.80 -7.14 12.50
CA ASP A 107 14.03 -6.65 13.85
C ASP A 107 12.70 -6.50 14.63
N PRO A 108 12.14 -7.62 15.14
CA PRO A 108 10.91 -7.58 15.92
C PRO A 108 11.04 -6.80 17.23
N SER A 109 12.27 -6.66 17.75
CA SER A 109 12.56 -5.95 19.00
C SER A 109 12.30 -4.44 18.88
N SER A 110 12.27 -3.91 17.66
CA SER A 110 11.97 -2.52 17.34
C SER A 110 10.49 -2.14 17.43
N GLY A 111 9.64 -3.02 17.98
CA GLY A 111 8.25 -2.70 18.29
C GLY A 111 7.24 -3.31 17.33
N THR A 112 7.47 -4.55 16.92
CA THR A 112 6.51 -5.38 16.18
C THR A 112 5.52 -6.04 17.14
N ALA A 113 4.23 -6.00 16.82
CA ALA A 113 3.19 -6.58 17.68
C ALA A 113 3.34 -8.12 17.77
N PRO A 114 3.16 -8.74 18.95
CA PRO A 114 3.16 -10.19 19.09
C PRO A 114 2.01 -10.83 18.30
N MET A 115 2.31 -11.93 17.61
CA MET A 115 1.30 -12.68 16.85
C MET A 115 0.10 -13.12 17.70
N ALA A 116 0.31 -13.39 18.99
CA ALA A 116 -0.77 -13.74 19.91
C ALA A 116 -1.78 -12.59 20.11
N GLU A 117 -1.32 -11.33 20.14
CA GLU A 117 -2.22 -10.17 20.21
C GLU A 117 -3.01 -10.02 18.91
N PHE A 118 -2.37 -10.27 17.76
CA PHE A 118 -3.02 -10.26 16.45
C PHE A 118 -4.13 -11.30 16.33
N THR A 119 -3.92 -12.52 16.84
CA THR A 119 -4.98 -13.55 16.84
C THR A 119 -6.22 -13.15 17.62
N GLY A 120 -6.08 -12.28 18.64
CA GLY A 120 -7.21 -11.76 19.41
C GLY A 120 -8.15 -10.86 18.60
N VAL A 121 -7.67 -10.20 17.53
CA VAL A 121 -8.52 -9.40 16.62
C VAL A 121 -9.49 -10.28 15.82
N PHE A 122 -9.12 -11.53 15.57
CA PHE A 122 -9.94 -12.47 14.80
C PHE A 122 -10.66 -13.51 15.68
N ASP A 123 -10.65 -13.33 17.00
CA ASP A 123 -11.40 -14.17 17.93
C ASP A 123 -12.85 -13.65 18.08
N PRO A 124 -13.86 -14.35 17.53
CA PRO A 124 -15.26 -13.93 17.62
C PRO A 124 -15.84 -14.06 19.04
N ALA A 125 -15.18 -14.80 19.94
CA ALA A 125 -15.61 -14.93 21.34
C ALA A 125 -14.97 -13.89 22.27
N GLY A 126 -13.94 -13.18 21.79
CA GLY A 126 -13.20 -12.17 22.55
C GLY A 126 -13.72 -10.75 22.36
N ASP A 127 -12.82 -9.79 22.58
CA ASP A 127 -13.03 -8.36 22.26
C ASP A 127 -12.02 -7.92 21.18
N PRO A 128 -12.38 -8.05 19.88
CA PRO A 128 -11.52 -7.67 18.76
C PRO A 128 -11.04 -6.23 18.80
N GLN A 129 -11.90 -5.31 19.28
CA GLN A 129 -11.56 -3.89 19.31
C GLN A 129 -10.49 -3.62 20.38
N SER A 130 -10.63 -4.18 21.57
CA SER A 130 -9.61 -4.08 22.61
C SER A 130 -8.30 -4.75 22.20
N ALA A 131 -8.35 -5.89 21.50
CA ALA A 131 -7.16 -6.52 20.93
C ALA A 131 -6.44 -5.61 19.93
N MET A 132 -7.19 -4.96 19.02
CA MET A 132 -6.63 -4.00 18.06
C MET A 132 -5.99 -2.79 18.77
N VAL A 133 -6.67 -2.22 19.77
CA VAL A 133 -6.13 -1.13 20.60
C VAL A 133 -4.84 -1.57 21.30
N GLY A 134 -4.78 -2.82 21.77
CA GLY A 134 -3.58 -3.43 22.34
C GLY A 134 -2.40 -3.42 21.37
N MET A 135 -2.64 -3.68 20.08
CA MET A 135 -1.58 -3.67 19.07
C MET A 135 -1.11 -2.26 18.70
N MET A 136 -1.96 -1.24 18.82
CA MET A 136 -1.60 0.14 18.50
C MET A 136 -0.49 0.73 19.40
N LYS A 137 -0.12 0.06 20.49
CA LYS A 137 1.04 0.44 21.32
C LYS A 137 2.39 0.13 20.66
N TYR A 138 2.40 -0.64 19.56
CA TYR A 138 3.60 -1.09 18.85
C TYR A 138 3.90 -0.19 17.64
N PRO A 139 5.00 0.58 17.65
CA PRO A 139 5.29 1.54 16.58
C PRO A 139 5.40 0.93 15.18
N ASN A 140 5.97 -0.27 15.05
CA ASN A 140 6.08 -0.94 13.75
C ASN A 140 4.70 -1.38 13.23
N PHE A 141 3.83 -1.87 14.13
CA PHE A 141 2.45 -2.21 13.77
C PHE A 141 1.68 -0.96 13.30
N VAL A 142 1.77 0.14 14.04
CA VAL A 142 1.16 1.42 13.63
C VAL A 142 1.71 1.86 12.28
N SER A 143 3.01 1.68 12.02
CA SER A 143 3.63 2.10 10.76
C SER A 143 3.18 1.25 9.57
N GLU A 144 3.03 -0.05 9.79
CA GLU A 144 2.53 -1.00 8.81
C GLU A 144 1.07 -0.69 8.45
N GLU A 145 0.17 -0.65 9.43
CA GLU A 145 -1.26 -0.38 9.21
C GLU A 145 -1.52 1.03 8.63
N TRP A 146 -0.78 2.05 9.08
CA TRP A 146 -0.95 3.41 8.58
C TRP A 146 -0.54 3.55 7.11
N SER A 147 0.63 3.00 6.75
CA SER A 147 1.08 3.01 5.35
C SER A 147 0.17 2.17 4.44
N HIS A 148 -0.39 1.10 4.99
CA HIS A 148 -1.38 0.24 4.33
C HIS A 148 -2.64 1.03 3.95
N VAL A 149 -3.28 1.72 4.91
CA VAL A 149 -4.51 2.49 4.65
C VAL A 149 -4.27 3.64 3.68
N LEU A 150 -3.19 4.42 3.84
CA LEU A 150 -2.91 5.55 2.96
C LEU A 150 -2.64 5.13 1.51
N THR A 151 -1.97 3.98 1.32
CA THR A 151 -1.72 3.43 -0.02
C THR A 151 -3.01 2.98 -0.68
N TRP A 152 -3.90 2.30 0.06
CA TRP A 152 -5.21 1.90 -0.45
C TRP A 152 -6.11 3.09 -0.76
N ASP A 153 -6.15 4.10 0.11
CA ASP A 153 -6.96 5.29 -0.07
C ASP A 153 -6.55 6.04 -1.34
N LEU A 154 -5.25 6.22 -1.58
CA LEU A 154 -4.78 6.85 -2.82
C LEU A 154 -5.06 5.96 -4.05
N PHE A 155 -4.94 4.64 -3.92
CA PHE A 155 -5.27 3.72 -5.01
C PHE A 155 -6.75 3.84 -5.42
N VAL A 156 -7.66 3.86 -4.44
CA VAL A 156 -9.10 4.05 -4.65
C VAL A 156 -9.39 5.47 -5.15
N GLY A 157 -8.76 6.50 -4.58
CA GLY A 157 -8.89 7.88 -5.03
C GLY A 157 -8.45 8.07 -6.49
N ARG A 158 -7.33 7.46 -6.87
CA ARG A 158 -6.87 7.41 -8.27
C ARG A 158 -7.92 6.74 -9.16
N TRP A 159 -8.52 5.64 -8.72
CA TRP A 159 -9.58 4.98 -9.47
C TRP A 159 -10.83 5.89 -9.63
N ILE A 160 -11.29 6.52 -8.54
CA ILE A 160 -12.40 7.50 -8.56
C ILE A 160 -12.13 8.60 -9.57
N TRP A 161 -10.92 9.17 -9.54
CA TRP A 161 -10.51 10.24 -10.45
C TRP A 161 -10.49 9.78 -11.92
N LEU A 162 -9.95 8.59 -12.21
CA LEU A 162 -9.95 8.02 -13.57
C LEU A 162 -11.37 7.76 -14.08
N ASP A 163 -12.24 7.20 -13.24
CA ASP A 163 -13.64 6.96 -13.57
C ASP A 163 -14.39 8.29 -13.80
N GLY A 164 -14.11 9.30 -12.97
CA GLY A 164 -14.60 10.67 -13.13
C GLY A 164 -14.25 11.27 -14.49
N ILE A 165 -13.00 11.14 -14.93
CA ILE A 165 -12.57 11.59 -16.26
C ILE A 165 -13.26 10.80 -17.37
N LYS A 166 -13.36 9.48 -17.24
CA LYS A 166 -13.94 8.58 -18.25
C LYS A 166 -15.43 8.85 -18.48
N ARG A 167 -16.18 9.13 -17.41
CA ARG A 167 -17.66 9.23 -17.44
C ARG A 167 -18.19 10.66 -17.30
N GLY A 168 -17.31 11.60 -16.95
CA GLY A 168 -17.67 12.98 -16.61
C GLY A 168 -18.46 13.05 -15.30
N VAL A 169 -18.04 12.31 -14.27
CA VAL A 169 -18.58 12.41 -12.90
C VAL A 169 -17.79 13.48 -12.15
N PHE A 170 -18.47 14.27 -11.32
CA PHE A 170 -17.82 15.23 -10.43
C PHE A 170 -17.17 14.49 -9.25
N THR A 171 -15.85 14.59 -9.11
CA THR A 171 -15.06 13.81 -8.14
C THR A 171 -14.42 14.58 -6.98
N PRO A 172 -14.18 15.91 -6.98
CA PRO A 172 -13.38 16.56 -5.93
C PRO A 172 -13.83 16.29 -4.50
N VAL A 173 -15.14 16.27 -4.23
CA VAL A 173 -15.67 15.99 -2.88
C VAL A 173 -15.46 14.52 -2.52
N SER A 174 -15.74 13.60 -3.43
CA SER A 174 -15.48 12.16 -3.24
C SER A 174 -14.00 11.89 -2.96
N LEU A 175 -13.10 12.56 -3.69
CA LEU A 175 -11.65 12.44 -3.50
C LEU A 175 -11.21 13.02 -2.15
N LEU A 176 -11.74 14.18 -1.75
CA LEU A 176 -11.44 14.77 -0.44
C LEU A 176 -11.91 13.86 0.70
N VAL A 177 -13.12 13.32 0.60
CA VAL A 177 -13.65 12.35 1.58
C VAL A 177 -12.82 11.07 1.60
N THR A 178 -12.35 10.60 0.42
CA THR A 178 -11.45 9.43 0.35
C THR A 178 -10.12 9.72 1.03
N ASN A 179 -9.51 10.89 0.84
CA ASN A 179 -8.25 11.25 1.50
C ASN A 179 -8.39 11.35 3.03
N LEU A 180 -9.54 11.77 3.53
CA LEU A 180 -9.73 12.00 4.97
C LEU A 180 -10.17 10.75 5.73
N ILE A 181 -11.04 9.93 5.15
CA ILE A 181 -11.68 8.81 5.83
C ILE A 181 -11.82 7.55 4.96
N GLY A 182 -11.16 7.49 3.80
CA GLY A 182 -11.06 6.31 2.96
C GLY A 182 -12.37 5.84 2.30
N PRO A 183 -12.91 4.65 2.62
CA PRO A 183 -14.03 4.02 1.90
C PRO A 183 -15.29 4.87 1.67
N PRO A 184 -15.73 5.77 2.58
CA PRO A 184 -16.91 6.62 2.34
C PRO A 184 -16.81 7.50 1.09
N GLY A 185 -15.60 7.86 0.65
CA GLY A 185 -15.41 8.63 -0.58
C GLY A 185 -15.75 7.84 -1.85
N LEU A 186 -15.52 6.53 -1.85
CA LEU A 186 -15.98 5.62 -2.92
C LEU A 186 -17.50 5.56 -2.98
N LEU A 187 -18.17 5.42 -1.83
CA LEU A 187 -19.62 5.47 -1.74
C LEU A 187 -20.16 6.79 -2.30
N LEU A 188 -19.55 7.92 -1.90
CA LEU A 188 -19.96 9.23 -2.38
C LEU A 188 -19.77 9.39 -3.90
N HIS A 189 -18.70 8.83 -4.47
CA HIS A 189 -18.49 8.84 -5.93
C HIS A 189 -19.60 8.09 -6.67
N ILE A 190 -19.98 6.92 -6.19
CA ILE A 190 -21.07 6.12 -6.76
C ILE A 190 -22.39 6.92 -6.69
N LEU A 191 -22.72 7.48 -5.51
CA LEU A 191 -23.91 8.29 -5.33
C LEU A 191 -23.92 9.53 -6.24
N THR A 192 -22.78 10.19 -6.39
CA THR A 192 -22.64 11.35 -7.29
C THR A 192 -22.90 10.96 -8.74
N GLY A 193 -22.33 9.83 -9.19
CA GLY A 193 -22.59 9.28 -10.52
C GLY A 193 -24.07 8.96 -10.75
N LEU A 194 -24.76 8.38 -9.76
CA LEU A 194 -26.20 8.10 -9.84
C LEU A 194 -27.03 9.39 -9.94
N VAL A 195 -26.76 10.38 -9.09
CA VAL A 195 -27.45 11.68 -9.11
C VAL A 195 -27.21 12.43 -10.43
N GLN A 196 -26.03 12.29 -11.03
CA GLN A 196 -25.69 12.88 -12.33
C GLN A 196 -26.21 12.06 -13.53
N GLY A 197 -26.98 10.99 -13.31
CA GLY A 197 -27.52 10.14 -14.38
C GLY A 197 -26.47 9.32 -15.12
N LYS A 198 -25.30 9.08 -14.53
CA LYS A 198 -24.17 8.33 -15.10
C LYS A 198 -24.21 6.83 -14.80
N GLY A 199 -25.10 6.38 -13.91
CA GLY A 199 -25.27 4.97 -13.50
C GLY A 199 -24.15 4.45 -12.58
N PHE A 200 -24.03 3.13 -12.48
CA PHE A 200 -22.88 2.48 -11.83
C PHE A 200 -21.64 2.45 -12.76
N PRO A 201 -20.42 2.38 -12.20
CA PRO A 201 -19.23 2.12 -13.00
C PRO A 201 -19.31 0.72 -13.63
N LYS A 202 -19.11 0.65 -14.95
CA LYS A 202 -19.20 -0.60 -15.73
C LYS A 202 -18.06 -1.59 -15.46
N ASP A 203 -16.99 -1.14 -14.81
CA ASP A 203 -15.85 -2.00 -14.52
C ASP A 203 -16.17 -3.04 -13.41
N PHE A 204 -17.40 -3.00 -12.85
CA PHE A 204 -17.94 -3.92 -11.84
C PHE A 204 -19.13 -4.76 -12.35
N GLU A 205 -19.50 -4.67 -13.63
CA GLU A 205 -20.54 -5.47 -14.30
C GLU A 205 -19.91 -6.62 -15.09
#